data_AF-J9C0X6-F1
#
_entry.id   AF-J9C0X6-F1
#
_cell.length_a   1.000
_cell.length_b   1.000
_cell.length_c   1.000
_cell.angle_alpha   90.00
_cell.angle_beta   90.00
_cell.angle_gamma   90.00
#
_symmetry.space_group_name_H-M   'P 1'
#
loop_
_entity.id
_entity.type
_entity.pdbx_description
1 polymer ?
#
loop_
_entity_poly.entity_id
_entity_poly.type
_entity_poly.pdbx_seq_one_letter_code
_entity_poly.pdbx_strand_id
1 'polypeptide(L)'
;MNKYYDMHPEAFEEYFKFHCPKTEERLSSAIEKYPAKLEDIRIISEISPSIIQEVSKDYRIQFGSNIDVTFHIFVGGFGSNAFVEREIIGDIFFAAEKLSPVREHLRVIVAHEIGHIYHNVALQENGMMPR
;
A
#
# COMPACT_ATOMS: atom_id res chain seq x y z
N MET A 1 16.30 10.06 -7.18
CA MET A 1 14.94 9.90 -6.60
C MET A 1 13.87 10.54 -7.48
N ASN A 2 14.01 11.80 -7.92
CA ASN A 2 13.04 12.42 -8.86
C ASN A 2 12.76 11.58 -10.11
N LYS A 3 13.80 11.11 -10.81
CA LYS A 3 13.65 10.20 -11.96
C LYS A 3 12.86 8.92 -11.65
N TYR A 4 12.99 8.36 -10.44
CA TYR A 4 12.25 7.17 -10.04
C TYR A 4 10.76 7.50 -9.85
N TYR A 5 10.44 8.63 -9.23
CA TYR A 5 9.04 9.08 -9.10
C TYR A 5 8.40 9.41 -10.45
N ASP A 6 9.14 10.08 -11.33
CA ASP A 6 8.64 10.46 -12.66
C ASP A 6 8.45 9.26 -13.59
N MET A 7 9.08 8.11 -13.29
CA MET A 7 8.90 6.84 -14.01
C MET A 7 7.66 6.04 -13.57
N HIS A 8 7.07 6.38 -12.42
CA HIS A 8 5.92 5.67 -11.83
C HIS A 8 4.80 6.65 -11.43
N PRO A 9 4.32 7.51 -12.35
CA PRO A 9 3.30 8.51 -12.02
C PRO A 9 2.04 7.89 -11.41
N GLU A 10 1.67 6.68 -11.83
CA GLU A 10 0.52 5.92 -11.33
C GLU A 10 0.54 5.67 -9.83
N ALA A 11 1.73 5.52 -9.22
CA ALA A 11 1.83 5.32 -7.77
C ALA A 11 2.07 6.63 -6.99
N PHE A 12 2.60 7.65 -7.65
CA PHE A 12 3.11 8.84 -6.97
C PHE A 12 2.22 10.09 -7.10
N GLU A 13 1.32 10.14 -8.08
CA GLU A 13 0.40 11.28 -8.24
C GLU A 13 -0.55 11.40 -7.04
N GLU A 14 -1.26 10.33 -6.68
CA GLU A 14 -2.15 10.31 -5.52
C GLU A 14 -1.35 10.41 -4.20
N TYR A 15 -0.23 9.67 -4.12
CA TYR A 15 0.64 9.69 -2.95
C TYR A 15 1.14 11.10 -2.61
N PHE A 16 1.63 11.87 -3.59
CA PHE A 16 2.13 13.21 -3.30
C PHE A 16 1.01 14.22 -3.04
N LYS A 17 -0.16 14.01 -3.62
CA LYS A 17 -1.33 14.89 -3.44
C LYS A 17 -1.94 14.77 -2.05
N PHE A 18 -2.04 13.56 -1.50
CA PHE A 18 -2.79 13.33 -0.25
C PHE A 18 -1.97 12.75 0.90
N HIS A 19 -0.87 12.06 0.62
CA HIS A 19 -0.14 11.26 1.63
C HIS A 19 1.24 11.81 1.99
N CYS A 20 1.90 12.53 1.09
CA CYS A 20 3.22 13.11 1.32
C CYS A 20 3.47 14.32 0.41
N PRO A 21 3.32 15.57 0.84
CA PRO A 21 3.63 16.72 -0.02
C PRO A 21 5.05 16.63 -0.61
N LYS A 22 5.18 16.76 -1.94
CA LYS A 22 6.45 16.69 -2.66
C LYS A 22 7.24 17.99 -2.48
N THR A 23 7.86 18.19 -1.31
CA THR A 23 8.77 19.31 -1.05
C THR A 23 10.23 18.87 -1.06
N GLU A 24 11.14 19.75 -1.46
CA GLU A 24 12.58 19.46 -1.51
C GLU A 24 13.13 19.01 -0.16
N GLU A 25 12.73 19.69 0.92
CA GLU A 25 13.12 19.37 2.30
C GLU A 25 12.72 17.95 2.71
N ARG A 26 11.48 17.54 2.38
CA ARG A 26 11.00 16.19 2.69
C ARG A 26 11.70 15.12 1.88
N LEU A 27 11.95 15.38 0.60
CA LEU A 27 12.67 14.44 -0.27
C LEU A 27 14.12 14.27 0.19
N SER A 28 14.80 15.36 0.55
CA SER A 28 16.15 15.32 1.11
C SER A 28 16.21 14.55 2.43
N SER A 29 15.27 14.81 3.35
CA SER A 29 15.20 14.04 4.61
C SER A 29 14.88 12.55 4.37
N ALA A 30 14.07 12.22 3.36
CA ALA A 30 13.82 10.83 3.00
C ALA A 30 15.09 10.14 2.53
N ILE A 31 15.86 10.79 1.63
CA ILE A 31 17.14 10.28 1.10
C ILE A 31 18.08 9.84 2.22
N GLU A 32 18.21 10.66 3.27
CA GLU A 32 19.08 10.39 4.41
C GLU A 32 18.66 9.17 5.24
N LYS A 33 17.37 8.80 5.23
CA LYS A 33 16.82 7.69 6.04
C LYS A 33 16.93 6.34 5.34
N TYR A 34 16.96 6.30 4.01
CA TYR A 34 16.94 5.02 3.28
C TYR A 34 18.10 4.09 3.60
N PRO A 35 19.35 4.52 3.79
CA PRO A 35 20.44 3.59 4.10
C PRO A 35 20.14 2.69 5.30
N ALA A 36 19.44 3.22 6.32
CA ALA A 36 19.03 2.45 7.50
C ALA A 36 17.81 1.53 7.26
N LYS A 37 17.17 1.64 6.10
CA LYS A 37 15.94 0.93 5.72
C LYS A 37 16.08 0.02 4.52
N LEU A 38 17.21 0.03 3.81
CA LEU A 38 17.42 -0.79 2.61
C LEU A 38 17.21 -2.29 2.87
N GLU A 39 17.70 -2.79 4.01
CA GLU A 39 17.52 -4.21 4.38
C GLU A 39 16.04 -4.53 4.64
N ASP A 40 15.35 -3.70 5.43
CA ASP A 40 13.91 -3.85 5.69
C ASP A 40 13.14 -3.86 4.37
N ILE A 41 13.39 -2.89 3.48
CA ILE A 41 12.73 -2.76 2.17
C ILE A 41 12.94 -4.01 1.33
N ARG A 42 14.17 -4.56 1.31
CA ARG A 42 14.46 -5.81 0.58
C ARG A 42 13.63 -6.96 1.14
N ILE A 43 13.70 -7.21 2.45
CA ILE A 43 12.95 -8.30 3.11
C ILE A 43 11.46 -8.17 2.81
N ILE A 44 10.90 -6.97 2.97
CA ILE A 44 9.47 -6.69 2.71
C ILE A 44 9.13 -7.00 1.25
N SER A 45 9.94 -6.55 0.28
CA SER A 45 9.69 -6.81 -1.14
C SER A 45 9.69 -8.31 -1.48
N GLU A 46 10.50 -9.10 -0.79
CA GLU A 46 10.62 -10.55 -1.01
C GLU A 46 9.44 -11.32 -0.40
N ILE A 47 9.02 -10.99 0.82
CA ILE A 47 8.00 -11.77 1.53
C ILE A 47 6.56 -11.32 1.26
N SER A 48 6.35 -10.04 0.91
CA SER A 48 5.01 -9.47 0.73
C SER A 48 4.14 -10.21 -0.30
N PRO A 49 4.65 -10.62 -1.48
CA PRO A 49 3.83 -11.36 -2.45
C PRO A 49 3.21 -12.63 -1.85
N SER A 50 3.97 -13.38 -1.05
CA SER A 50 3.48 -14.60 -0.40
C SER A 50 2.39 -14.32 0.63
N ILE A 51 2.55 -13.23 1.40
CA ILE A 51 1.62 -12.80 2.45
C ILE A 51 0.32 -12.29 1.81
N ILE A 52 0.43 -11.49 0.75
CA ILE A 52 -0.71 -11.00 -0.02
C ILE A 52 -1.53 -12.17 -0.55
N GLN A 53 -0.89 -13.15 -1.20
CA GLN A 53 -1.59 -14.33 -1.73
C GLN A 53 -2.31 -15.13 -0.64
N GLU A 54 -1.67 -15.31 0.52
CA GLU A 54 -2.24 -16.01 1.67
C GLU A 54 -3.49 -15.27 2.19
N VAL A 55 -3.35 -13.99 2.53
CA VAL A 55 -4.46 -13.21 3.11
C VAL A 55 -5.60 -13.02 2.11
N SER A 56 -5.30 -12.74 0.83
CA SER A 56 -6.34 -12.66 -0.22
C SER A 56 -7.09 -13.97 -0.39
N LYS A 57 -6.42 -15.13 -0.23
CA LYS A 57 -7.08 -16.44 -0.25
C LYS A 57 -7.99 -16.61 0.96
N ASP A 58 -7.54 -16.24 2.15
CA ASP A 58 -8.34 -16.35 3.38
C ASP A 58 -9.62 -15.50 3.29
N TYR A 59 -9.50 -14.26 2.80
CA TYR A 59 -10.67 -13.39 2.56
C TYR A 59 -11.64 -13.99 1.55
N ARG A 60 -11.16 -14.53 0.42
CA ARG A 60 -12.02 -15.19 -0.57
C ARG A 60 -12.76 -16.38 0.01
N ILE A 61 -12.09 -17.20 0.82
CA ILE A 61 -12.71 -18.36 1.49
C ILE A 61 -13.77 -17.89 2.49
N GLN A 62 -13.47 -16.85 3.26
CA GLN A 62 -14.34 -16.37 4.34
C GLN A 62 -15.59 -15.65 3.81
N PHE A 63 -15.46 -14.86 2.74
CA PHE A 63 -16.54 -13.98 2.27
C PHE A 63 -17.16 -14.42 0.94
N GLY A 64 -16.56 -15.37 0.22
CA GLY A 64 -17.11 -15.94 -1.03
C GLY A 64 -17.05 -15.03 -2.25
N SER A 65 -16.79 -13.73 -2.08
CA SER A 65 -16.64 -12.76 -3.17
C SER A 65 -15.20 -12.74 -3.69
N ASN A 66 -15.03 -12.77 -5.01
CA ASN A 66 -13.74 -12.59 -5.65
C ASN A 66 -13.59 -11.14 -6.09
N ILE A 67 -13.08 -10.29 -5.19
CA ILE A 67 -12.78 -8.89 -5.50
C ILE A 67 -11.43 -8.83 -6.20
N ASP A 68 -11.38 -8.14 -7.34
CA ASP A 68 -10.13 -7.88 -8.03
C ASP A 68 -9.36 -6.79 -7.26
N VAL A 69 -8.13 -7.13 -6.84
CA VAL A 69 -7.30 -6.24 -6.04
C VAL A 69 -5.90 -6.19 -6.63
N THR A 70 -5.42 -4.98 -6.90
CA THR A 70 -4.04 -4.73 -7.34
C THR A 70 -3.23 -4.25 -6.15
N PHE A 71 -2.03 -4.79 -5.99
CA PHE A 71 -1.12 -4.39 -4.93
C PHE A 71 0.09 -3.67 -5.50
N HIS A 72 0.33 -2.45 -5.00
CA HIS A 72 1.46 -1.61 -5.38
C HIS A 72 2.42 -1.53 -4.20
N ILE A 73 3.57 -2.20 -4.32
CA ILE A 73 4.65 -2.09 -3.33
C ILE A 73 5.69 -1.14 -3.90
N PHE A 74 5.94 -0.04 -3.19
CA PHE A 74 6.84 1.00 -3.68
C PHE A 74 7.68 1.59 -2.54
N VAL A 75 8.62 2.46 -2.91
CA VAL A 75 9.49 3.17 -1.98
C VAL A 75 9.13 4.66 -2.02
N GLY A 76 8.57 5.18 -0.94
CA GLY A 76 8.01 6.53 -0.86
C GLY A 76 8.79 7.51 0.02
N GLY A 77 8.34 8.76 0.07
CA GLY A 77 8.96 9.83 0.87
C GLY A 77 8.72 9.78 2.40
N PHE A 78 8.50 8.59 3.00
CA PHE A 78 8.17 8.44 4.43
C PHE A 78 6.89 9.17 4.90
N GLY A 79 5.90 9.34 4.02
CA GLY A 79 4.60 9.93 4.34
C GLY A 79 3.65 8.93 5.01
N SER A 80 2.92 8.17 4.19
CA SER A 80 2.00 7.09 4.64
C SER A 80 2.69 5.73 4.59
N ASN A 81 2.20 4.77 5.38
CA ASN A 81 2.66 3.38 5.40
C ASN A 81 1.92 2.50 4.39
N ALA A 82 0.60 2.65 4.34
CA ALA A 82 -0.29 2.01 3.39
C ALA A 82 -1.48 2.92 3.10
N PHE A 83 -2.12 2.76 1.96
CA PHE A 83 -3.38 3.42 1.63
C PHE A 83 -4.12 2.68 0.52
N VAL A 84 -5.41 2.97 0.37
CA VAL A 84 -6.26 2.55 -0.74
C VAL A 84 -6.69 3.78 -1.52
N GLU A 85 -6.73 3.70 -2.85
CA GLU A 85 -7.24 4.82 -3.65
C GLU A 85 -8.74 4.97 -3.47
N ARG A 86 -9.20 6.22 -3.43
CA ARG A 86 -10.63 6.54 -3.21
C ARG A 86 -11.45 6.42 -4.49
N GLU A 87 -10.83 6.64 -5.64
CA GLU A 87 -11.49 6.66 -6.94
C GLU A 87 -11.36 5.33 -7.70
N ILE A 88 -10.29 4.56 -7.45
CA ILE A 88 -10.06 3.24 -8.03
C ILE A 88 -10.29 2.15 -6.97
N ILE A 89 -11.43 1.48 -7.06
CA ILE A 89 -11.76 0.37 -6.16
C ILE A 89 -10.87 -0.82 -6.53
N GLY A 90 -10.06 -1.27 -5.59
CA GLY A 90 -9.25 -2.48 -5.72
C GLY A 90 -7.75 -2.25 -5.61
N ASP A 91 -7.28 -1.01 -5.77
CA ASP A 91 -5.84 -0.73 -5.69
C ASP A 91 -5.40 -0.43 -4.24
N ILE A 92 -4.40 -1.18 -3.78
CA ILE A 92 -3.83 -1.11 -2.43
C ILE A 92 -2.35 -0.79 -2.54
N PHE A 93 -1.91 0.25 -1.84
CA PHE A 93 -0.55 0.78 -1.91
C PHE A 93 0.18 0.56 -0.60
N PHE A 94 1.42 0.07 -0.68
CA PHE A 94 2.31 -0.20 0.45
C PHE A 94 3.65 0.52 0.25
N ALA A 95 3.94 1.47 1.15
CA ALA A 95 5.22 2.17 1.20
C ALA A 95 6.21 1.37 2.06
N ALA A 96 7.05 0.56 1.40
CA ALA A 96 7.90 -0.43 2.04
C ALA A 96 8.83 0.17 3.12
N GLU A 97 9.28 1.41 2.95
CA GLU A 97 10.20 2.07 3.89
C GLU A 97 9.59 2.36 5.27
N LYS A 98 8.26 2.35 5.38
CA LYS A 98 7.52 2.55 6.62
C LYS A 98 6.93 1.27 7.22
N LEU A 99 7.05 0.14 6.53
CA LEU A 99 6.53 -1.13 7.04
C LEU A 99 7.55 -1.82 7.94
N SER A 100 7.04 -2.73 8.76
CA SER A 100 7.88 -3.63 9.54
C SER A 100 8.23 -4.87 8.70
N PRO A 101 9.49 -5.33 8.68
CA PRO A 101 9.87 -6.55 7.95
C PRO A 101 9.40 -7.84 8.64
N VAL A 102 8.72 -7.74 9.78
CA VAL A 102 8.17 -8.89 10.51
C VAL A 102 6.93 -9.40 9.79
N ARG A 103 6.95 -10.67 9.38
CA ARG A 103 5.85 -11.33 8.64
C ARG A 103 4.48 -11.09 9.25
N GLU A 104 4.31 -11.27 10.55
CA GLU A 104 3.01 -11.12 11.21
C GLU A 104 2.50 -9.66 11.18
N HIS A 105 3.40 -8.68 11.27
CA HIS A 105 3.00 -7.28 11.12
C HIS A 105 2.53 -6.98 9.69
N LEU A 106 3.21 -7.55 8.69
CA LEU A 106 2.79 -7.44 7.28
C LEU A 106 1.46 -8.15 7.02
N ARG A 107 1.23 -9.33 7.62
CA ARG A 107 -0.07 -10.02 7.52
C ARG A 107 -1.21 -9.15 8.05
N VAL A 108 -1.00 -8.51 9.20
CA VAL A 108 -2.01 -7.64 9.82
C VAL A 108 -2.34 -6.44 8.93
N ILE A 109 -1.33 -5.73 8.41
CA ILE A 109 -1.60 -4.54 7.57
C ILE A 109 -2.20 -4.93 6.22
N VAL A 110 -1.76 -6.03 5.61
CA VAL A 110 -2.38 -6.55 4.37
C VAL A 110 -3.84 -6.91 4.60
N ALA A 111 -4.16 -7.60 5.70
CA ALA A 111 -5.55 -7.90 6.06
C ALA A 111 -6.37 -6.63 6.29
N HIS A 112 -5.79 -5.63 6.96
CA HIS A 112 -6.44 -4.35 7.21
C HIS A 112 -6.85 -3.65 5.90
N GLU A 113 -5.93 -3.52 4.95
CA GLU A 113 -6.22 -2.82 3.68
C GLU A 113 -7.20 -3.62 2.79
N ILE A 114 -7.06 -4.95 2.71
CA ILE A 114 -8.07 -5.79 2.02
C ILE A 114 -9.45 -5.63 2.67
N GLY A 115 -9.49 -5.52 4.01
CA GLY A 115 -10.71 -5.26 4.75
C GLY A 115 -11.43 -3.97 4.33
N HIS A 116 -10.70 -2.89 4.07
CA HIS A 116 -11.29 -1.64 3.56
C HIS A 116 -11.94 -1.84 2.20
N ILE A 117 -11.30 -2.58 1.29
CA ILE A 117 -11.85 -2.87 -0.03
C ILE A 117 -13.14 -3.69 0.08
N TYR A 118 -13.13 -4.78 0.85
CA TYR A 118 -14.34 -5.59 1.07
C TYR A 118 -15.47 -4.79 1.70
N HIS A 119 -15.15 -3.94 2.66
CA HIS A 119 -16.13 -3.05 3.28
C HIS A 119 -16.74 -2.08 2.26
N ASN A 120 -15.92 -1.46 1.42
CA ASN A 120 -16.38 -0.52 0.39
C ASN A 120 -17.27 -1.21 -0.66
N VAL A 121 -16.89 -2.40 -1.13
CA VAL A 121 -17.72 -3.19 -2.06
C VAL A 121 -19.05 -3.55 -1.41
N ALA A 122 -19.05 -4.01 -0.15
CA ALA A 122 -20.30 -4.31 0.56
C ALA A 122 -21.20 -3.08 0.73
N LEU A 123 -20.64 -1.89 1.01
CA LEU A 123 -21.42 -0.65 1.07
C LEU A 123 -22.07 -0.33 -0.28
N GLN A 124 -21.32 -0.46 -1.38
CA GLN A 124 -21.84 -0.20 -2.73
C GLN A 124 -22.94 -1.17 -3.14
N GLU A 125 -22.77 -2.46 -2.87
CA GLU A 125 -23.81 -3.48 -3.11
C GLU A 125 -25.11 -3.17 -2.36
N ASN A 126 -25.01 -2.52 -1.19
CA ASN A 126 -26.15 -2.07 -0.39
C ASN A 126 -26.63 -0.64 -0.72
N GLY A 127 -26.12 -0.02 -1.79
CA GLY A 127 -26.52 1.32 -2.25
C GLY A 127 -26.01 2.46 -1.36
N MET A 128 -25.00 2.21 -0.53
CA MET A 128 -24.36 3.21 0.33
C MET A 128 -23.04 3.70 -0.29
N MET A 129 -22.78 4.99 -0.23
CA MET A 129 -21.50 5.56 -0.71
C MET A 129 -20.39 5.28 0.31
N PRO A 130 -19.21 4.79 -0.12
CA PRO A 130 -18.03 4.70 0.75
C PRO A 130 -17.61 6.11 1.23
N ARG A 131 -17.01 6.19 2.42
CA ARG A 131 -16.58 7.46 3.05
C ARG A 131 -15.19 7.89 2.64
#